data_AF-A0A7X7T5K8-F1
#
_entry.id   AF-A0A7X7T5K8-F1
#
_cell.length_a   1.000
_cell.length_b   1.000
_cell.length_c   1.000
_cell.angle_alpha   90.00
_cell.angle_beta   90.00
_cell.angle_gamma   90.00
#
_symmetry.space_group_name_H-M   'P 1'
#
loop_
_entity.id
_entity.type
_entity.pdbx_description
1 polymer ?
#
loop_
_entity_poly.entity_id
_entity_poly.type
_entity_poly.pdbx_seq_one_letter_code
_entity_poly.pdbx_strand_id
1 'polypeptide(L)'
;MLEMIIAGGQTGVDRAALDAALELGFRCGGWCPRGRKAEDGRIPMCYPLRETPDADYRSRTEWNVRDADATLVLVWGPGSGGTQLSINLAQWLDKPLLVVDLAVDPNPEEVRAWLASGGFESLNVAGPRESSSPGIHRLAHAFLLAALAPAGSPAASA
;
A
#
# COMPACT_ATOMS: atom_id res chain seq x y z
N MET A 1 16.62 -5.15 4.14
CA MET A 1 16.45 -3.78 3.57
C MET A 1 15.23 -3.87 2.70
N LEU A 2 14.35 -2.86 2.70
CA LEU A 2 13.13 -2.95 1.89
C LEU A 2 13.48 -2.93 0.40
N GLU A 3 12.99 -3.92 -0.35
CA GLU A 3 13.28 -4.08 -1.77
C GLU A 3 12.03 -4.05 -2.65
N MET A 4 10.86 -4.40 -2.08
CA MET A 4 9.63 -4.58 -2.83
C MET A 4 8.41 -3.96 -2.15
N ILE A 5 7.62 -3.23 -2.93
CA ILE A 5 6.28 -2.77 -2.54
C ILE A 5 5.22 -3.67 -3.18
N ILE A 6 4.32 -4.17 -2.35
CA ILE A 6 3.19 -5.02 -2.75
C ILE A 6 1.90 -4.23 -2.57
N ALA A 7 1.03 -4.23 -3.57
CA ALA A 7 -0.30 -3.63 -3.48
C ALA A 7 -1.29 -4.30 -4.45
N GLY A 8 -2.59 -4.08 -4.26
CA GLY A 8 -3.62 -4.76 -5.05
C GLY A 8 -4.14 -4.02 -6.28
N GLY A 9 -3.62 -2.83 -6.57
CA GLY A 9 -3.95 -2.04 -7.76
C GLY A 9 -5.31 -1.34 -7.76
N GLN A 10 -6.05 -1.36 -6.65
CA GLN A 10 -7.25 -0.53 -6.50
C GLN A 10 -6.90 0.96 -6.63
N THR A 11 -7.84 1.80 -7.03
CA THR A 11 -7.67 3.28 -6.91
C THR A 11 -7.35 3.69 -5.47
N GLY A 12 -6.87 4.90 -5.24
CA GLY A 12 -6.53 5.38 -3.90
C GLY A 12 -5.17 4.85 -3.44
N VAL A 13 -5.12 4.28 -2.23
CA VAL A 13 -3.84 3.92 -1.57
C VAL A 13 -3.06 2.85 -2.33
N ASP A 14 -3.72 1.82 -2.87
CA ASP A 14 -3.03 0.75 -3.59
C ASP A 14 -2.23 1.29 -4.78
N ARG A 15 -2.81 2.19 -5.58
CA ARG A 15 -2.08 2.83 -6.70
C ARG A 15 -1.06 3.83 -6.24
N ALA A 16 -1.34 4.59 -5.19
CA ALA A 16 -0.35 5.49 -4.61
C ALA A 16 0.93 4.75 -4.18
N ALA A 17 0.79 3.54 -3.64
CA ALA A 17 1.92 2.68 -3.30
C ALA A 17 2.70 2.21 -4.52
N LEU A 18 2.00 1.78 -5.58
CA LEU A 18 2.65 1.36 -6.82
C LEU A 18 3.36 2.52 -7.52
N ASP A 19 2.73 3.70 -7.54
CA ASP A 19 3.30 4.91 -8.14
C ASP A 19 4.55 5.36 -7.37
N ALA A 20 4.48 5.44 -6.03
CA ALA A 20 5.63 5.80 -5.20
C ALA A 20 6.78 4.80 -5.34
N ALA A 21 6.47 3.51 -5.45
CA ALA A 21 7.47 2.47 -5.67
C ALA A 21 8.19 2.65 -7.02
N LEU A 22 7.44 2.91 -8.09
CA LEU A 22 8.00 3.16 -9.42
C LEU A 22 8.85 4.44 -9.44
N GLU A 23 8.40 5.51 -8.78
CA GLU A 23 9.11 6.78 -8.70
C GLU A 23 10.44 6.67 -7.93
N LEU A 24 10.44 5.94 -6.81
CA LEU A 24 11.63 5.73 -5.98
C LEU A 24 12.52 4.58 -6.48
N GLY A 25 12.13 3.88 -7.55
CA GLY A 25 12.91 2.79 -8.12
C GLY A 25 12.86 1.47 -7.35
N PHE A 26 11.86 1.28 -6.47
CA PHE A 26 11.60 -0.02 -5.83
C PHE A 26 11.03 -1.01 -6.85
N ARG A 27 11.27 -2.31 -6.60
CA ARG A 27 10.44 -3.33 -7.25
C ARG A 27 9.01 -3.16 -6.75
N CYS A 28 8.03 -3.26 -7.62
CA CYS A 28 6.63 -3.26 -7.21
C CYS A 28 5.88 -4.44 -7.82
N GLY A 29 4.73 -4.78 -7.25
CA GLY A 29 3.90 -5.87 -7.73
C GLY A 29 2.75 -6.15 -6.76
N GLY A 30 2.27 -7.38 -6.81
CA GLY A 30 1.20 -7.86 -5.94
C GLY A 30 0.10 -8.56 -6.70
N TRP A 31 -0.94 -8.93 -5.95
CA TRP A 31 -2.10 -9.66 -6.41
C TRP A 31 -3.27 -8.70 -6.66
N CYS A 32 -3.87 -8.79 -7.83
CA CYS A 32 -5.09 -8.09 -8.20
C CYS A 32 -6.20 -9.09 -8.56
N PRO A 33 -7.48 -8.69 -8.57
CA PRO A 33 -8.55 -9.59 -8.93
C PRO A 33 -8.44 -10.09 -10.37
N ARG A 34 -8.99 -11.26 -10.67
CA ARG A 34 -9.14 -11.75 -12.04
C ARG A 34 -9.78 -10.70 -12.93
N GLY A 35 -9.24 -10.54 -14.13
CA GLY A 35 -9.58 -9.49 -15.09
C GLY A 35 -8.92 -8.14 -14.79
N ARG A 36 -8.03 -8.06 -13.79
CA ARG A 36 -7.40 -6.83 -13.28
C ARG A 36 -8.44 -5.79 -12.88
N LYS A 37 -9.45 -6.17 -12.11
CA LYS A 37 -10.57 -5.30 -11.76
C LYS A 37 -10.19 -4.27 -10.70
N ALA A 38 -10.53 -3.01 -10.93
CA ALA A 38 -10.57 -1.91 -9.97
C ALA A 38 -11.92 -1.17 -10.11
N GLU A 39 -12.18 -0.18 -9.25
CA GLU A 39 -13.46 0.55 -9.27
C GLU A 39 -13.66 1.42 -10.52
N ASP A 40 -12.57 1.90 -11.11
CA ASP A 40 -12.53 2.72 -12.31
C ASP A 40 -12.29 1.90 -13.60
N GLY A 41 -12.40 0.57 -13.50
CA GLY A 41 -12.25 -0.33 -14.63
C GLY A 41 -11.03 -1.24 -14.51
N ARG A 42 -10.35 -1.47 -15.64
CA ARG A 42 -9.20 -2.39 -15.70
C ARG A 42 -7.94 -1.68 -15.20
N ILE A 43 -7.22 -2.30 -14.26
CA ILE A 43 -5.96 -1.79 -13.72
C ILE A 43 -4.94 -1.67 -14.86
N PRO A 44 -4.29 -0.49 -15.03
CA PRO A 44 -3.29 -0.25 -16.06
C PRO A 44 -2.18 -1.31 -16.11
N MET A 45 -1.66 -1.57 -17.32
CA MET A 45 -0.60 -2.58 -17.55
C MET A 45 0.78 -2.12 -17.08
N CYS A 46 0.98 -0.83 -16.79
CA CYS A 46 2.22 -0.33 -16.20
C CYS A 46 2.47 -0.92 -14.80
N TYR A 47 1.42 -1.36 -14.10
CA TYR A 47 1.54 -2.01 -12.81
C TYR A 47 1.81 -3.52 -12.98
N PRO A 48 2.95 -4.06 -12.52
CA PRO A 48 3.34 -5.46 -12.69
C PRO A 48 2.60 -6.40 -11.71
N LEU A 49 1.26 -6.39 -11.75
CA LEU A 49 0.40 -7.19 -10.88
C LEU A 49 0.06 -8.54 -11.49
N ARG A 50 -0.08 -9.55 -10.63
CA ARG A 50 -0.54 -10.91 -10.97
C ARG A 50 -2.02 -11.04 -10.62
N GLU A 51 -2.79 -11.71 -11.47
CA GLU A 51 -4.20 -11.96 -11.20
C GLU A 51 -4.35 -13.12 -10.22
N THR A 52 -5.25 -12.98 -9.24
CA THR A 52 -5.78 -14.13 -8.49
C THR A 52 -6.73 -14.96 -9.35
N PRO A 53 -6.99 -16.23 -9.00
CA PRO A 53 -8.00 -17.05 -9.69
C PRO A 53 -9.41 -16.44 -9.66
N ASP A 54 -9.73 -15.72 -8.58
CA ASP A 54 -11.03 -15.12 -8.34
C ASP A 54 -11.07 -13.63 -8.67
N ALA A 55 -12.26 -13.14 -9.02
CA ALA A 55 -12.53 -11.72 -9.23
C ALA A 55 -12.93 -10.98 -7.93
N ASP A 56 -13.00 -11.69 -6.80
CA ASP A 56 -13.28 -11.09 -5.48
C ASP A 56 -12.05 -10.32 -4.96
N TYR A 57 -12.28 -9.14 -4.41
CA TYR A 57 -11.25 -8.35 -3.75
C TYR A 57 -10.73 -9.01 -2.47
N ARG A 58 -11.49 -9.90 -1.81
CA ARG A 58 -11.03 -10.57 -0.58
C ARG A 58 -9.81 -11.44 -0.83
N SER A 59 -9.83 -12.27 -1.88
CA SER A 59 -8.72 -13.19 -2.20
C SER A 59 -7.42 -12.43 -2.45
N ARG A 60 -7.47 -11.35 -3.23
CA ARG A 60 -6.27 -10.54 -3.49
C ARG A 60 -5.77 -9.83 -2.22
N THR A 61 -6.66 -9.37 -1.34
CA THR A 61 -6.25 -8.69 -0.10
C THR A 61 -5.52 -9.67 0.82
N GLU A 62 -6.06 -10.88 1.01
CA GLU A 62 -5.40 -11.93 1.78
C GLU A 62 -4.04 -12.30 1.20
N TRP A 63 -3.93 -12.49 -0.12
CA TRP A 63 -2.67 -12.92 -0.73
C TRP A 63 -1.60 -11.84 -0.65
N ASN A 64 -1.95 -10.56 -0.77
CA ASN A 64 -1.01 -9.47 -0.57
C ASN A 64 -0.50 -9.37 0.87
N VAL A 65 -1.36 -9.60 1.87
CA VAL A 65 -0.94 -9.65 3.29
C VAL A 65 -0.06 -10.89 3.56
N ARG A 66 -0.47 -12.05 3.04
CA ARG A 66 0.23 -13.33 3.24
C ARG A 66 1.64 -13.31 2.64
N ASP A 67 1.77 -12.80 1.42
CA ASP A 67 3.00 -12.87 0.63
C ASP A 67 3.97 -11.71 0.87
N ALA A 68 3.60 -10.74 1.72
CA ALA A 68 4.50 -9.68 2.19
C ALA A 68 5.08 -10.02 3.57
N ASP A 69 6.25 -9.48 3.89
CA ASP A 69 6.85 -9.64 5.22
C ASP A 69 6.13 -8.79 6.27
N ALA A 70 5.64 -7.62 5.86
CA ALA A 70 4.90 -6.70 6.71
C ALA A 70 3.78 -5.99 5.93
N THR A 71 2.81 -5.45 6.65
CA THR A 71 1.70 -4.66 6.08
C THR A 71 1.64 -3.27 6.71
N LEU A 72 1.67 -2.24 5.87
CA LEU A 72 1.35 -0.85 6.22
C LEU A 72 -0.08 -0.56 5.74
N VAL A 73 -0.95 -0.14 6.66
CA VAL A 73 -2.31 0.30 6.33
C VAL A 73 -2.39 1.81 6.52
N LEU A 74 -2.67 2.53 5.43
CA LEU A 74 -2.97 3.96 5.46
C LEU A 74 -4.49 4.14 5.56
N VAL A 75 -4.93 4.90 6.55
CA VAL A 75 -6.34 5.23 6.78
C VAL A 75 -6.56 6.74 6.69
N TRP A 76 -7.82 7.15 6.59
CA TRP A 76 -8.23 8.55 6.67
C TRP A 76 -9.44 8.64 7.60
N GLY A 77 -9.20 9.00 8.86
CA GLY A 77 -10.18 8.88 9.93
C GLY A 77 -10.46 7.41 10.30
N PRO A 78 -11.68 7.06 10.78
CA PRO A 78 -11.95 5.73 11.35
C PRO A 78 -11.79 4.54 10.38
N GLY A 79 -11.53 4.81 9.09
CA GLY A 79 -11.44 3.79 8.05
C GLY A 79 -12.79 3.10 7.81
N SER A 80 -12.94 2.45 6.66
CA SER A 80 -14.12 1.61 6.42
C SER A 80 -13.83 0.49 5.41
N GLY A 81 -14.64 -0.56 5.46
CA GLY A 81 -14.66 -1.61 4.44
C GLY A 81 -13.33 -2.37 4.28
N GLY A 82 -12.78 -2.34 3.06
CA GLY A 82 -11.60 -3.13 2.67
C GLY A 82 -10.33 -2.83 3.47
N THR A 83 -10.22 -1.64 4.05
CA THR A 83 -9.10 -1.26 4.92
C THR A 83 -9.08 -2.09 6.21
N GLN A 84 -10.24 -2.31 6.82
CA GLN A 84 -10.34 -3.13 8.04
C GLN A 84 -10.04 -4.60 7.76
N LEU A 85 -10.35 -5.08 6.55
CA LEU A 85 -10.03 -6.44 6.14
C LEU A 85 -8.51 -6.69 6.16
N SER A 86 -7.70 -5.77 5.63
CA SER A 86 -6.24 -5.89 5.66
C SER A 86 -5.68 -5.94 7.09
N ILE A 87 -6.21 -5.09 7.98
CA ILE A 87 -5.85 -5.06 9.41
C ILE A 87 -6.15 -6.41 10.05
N ASN A 88 -7.38 -6.90 9.89
CA ASN A 88 -7.83 -8.15 10.49
C ASN A 88 -7.03 -9.35 9.96
N LEU A 89 -6.72 -9.37 8.66
CA LEU A 89 -5.93 -10.44 8.04
C LEU A 89 -4.47 -10.42 8.52
N ALA A 90 -3.86 -9.24 8.63
CA ALA A 90 -2.50 -9.13 9.14
C ALA A 90 -2.41 -9.63 10.58
N GLN A 91 -3.38 -9.27 11.43
CA GLN A 91 -3.50 -9.79 12.79
C GLN A 91 -3.72 -11.30 12.83
N TRP A 92 -4.62 -11.82 11.98
CA TRP A 92 -4.94 -13.25 11.95
C TRP A 92 -3.78 -14.11 11.43
N LEU A 93 -2.98 -13.59 10.50
CA LEU A 93 -1.79 -14.24 9.94
C LEU A 93 -0.51 -13.99 10.74
N ASP A 94 -0.60 -13.28 11.88
CA ASP A 94 0.54 -12.87 12.71
C ASP A 94 1.63 -12.12 11.91
N LYS A 95 1.19 -11.26 10.99
CA LYS A 95 2.06 -10.40 10.18
C LYS A 95 2.32 -9.07 10.89
N PRO A 96 3.57 -8.58 10.92
CA PRO A 96 3.87 -7.22 11.33
C PRO A 96 2.97 -6.20 10.64
N LEU A 97 2.32 -5.37 11.45
CA LEU A 97 1.31 -4.41 11.00
C LEU A 97 1.62 -3.04 11.59
N LEU A 98 1.63 -2.03 10.73
CA LEU A 98 1.59 -0.62 11.12
C LEU A 98 0.36 0.04 10.49
N VAL A 99 -0.40 0.79 11.29
CA VAL A 99 -1.57 1.54 10.83
C VAL A 99 -1.30 3.02 11.04
N VAL A 100 -1.37 3.81 9.97
CA VAL A 100 -1.16 5.27 10.00
C VAL A 100 -2.42 5.97 9.55
N ASP A 101 -2.92 6.89 10.37
CA ASP A 101 -4.03 7.77 10.00
C ASP A 101 -3.49 9.04 9.35
N LEU A 102 -3.73 9.18 8.04
CA LEU A 102 -3.33 10.35 7.27
C LEU A 102 -4.14 11.61 7.60
N ALA A 103 -5.25 11.49 8.35
CA ALA A 103 -6.04 12.63 8.79
C ALA A 103 -5.47 13.32 10.04
N VAL A 104 -4.54 12.69 10.77
CA VAL A 104 -4.05 13.17 12.07
C VAL A 104 -2.52 13.22 12.09
N ASP A 105 -1.96 14.33 11.62
CA ASP A 105 -0.52 14.65 11.63
C ASP A 105 0.40 13.45 11.32
N PRO A 106 0.30 12.86 10.12
CA PRO A 106 1.01 11.64 9.80
C PRO A 106 2.52 11.89 9.75
N ASN A 107 3.29 11.10 10.49
CA ASN A 107 4.74 11.23 10.58
C ASN A 107 5.48 10.15 9.76
N PRO A 108 6.10 10.50 8.61
CA PRO A 108 6.86 9.54 7.81
C PRO A 108 8.04 8.87 8.54
N GLU A 109 8.60 9.51 9.58
CA GLU A 109 9.66 8.92 10.39
C GLU A 109 9.20 7.69 11.18
N GLU A 110 7.92 7.63 11.56
CA GLU A 110 7.36 6.46 12.24
C GLU A 110 7.46 5.22 11.35
N VAL A 111 7.07 5.37 10.08
CA VAL A 111 7.16 4.30 9.08
C VAL A 111 8.63 3.93 8.85
N ARG A 112 9.53 4.91 8.70
CA ARG A 112 10.97 4.64 8.54
C ARG A 112 11.55 3.84 9.71
N ALA A 113 11.28 4.28 10.93
CA ALA A 113 11.79 3.64 12.13
C ALA A 113 11.25 2.21 12.26
N TRP A 114 9.97 2.00 11.97
CA TRP A 114 9.35 0.68 11.97
C TRP A 114 9.93 -0.26 10.89
N LEU A 115 10.14 0.23 9.67
CA LEU A 115 10.76 -0.54 8.60
C LEU A 115 12.22 -0.91 8.92
N ALA A 116 12.96 0.04 9.50
CA ALA A 116 14.36 -0.16 9.89
C ALA A 116 14.50 -1.16 11.04
N SER A 117 13.60 -1.14 12.03
CA SER A 117 13.63 -2.08 13.16
C SER A 117 13.17 -3.48 12.78
N GLY A 118 12.20 -3.59 11.87
CA GLY A 118 11.65 -4.86 11.42
C GLY A 118 12.52 -5.61 10.41
N GLY A 119 13.35 -4.91 9.63
CA GLY A 119 14.25 -5.53 8.66
C GLY A 119 13.56 -6.19 7.46
N PHE A 120 12.32 -5.81 7.17
CA PHE A 120 11.48 -6.39 6.11
C PHE A 120 12.07 -6.22 4.71
N GLU A 121 11.90 -7.21 3.82
CA GLU A 121 12.32 -7.15 2.42
C GLU A 121 11.15 -6.73 1.51
N SER A 122 9.92 -7.07 1.90
CA SER A 122 8.68 -6.75 1.19
C SER A 122 7.63 -6.10 2.09
N LEU A 123 6.99 -5.06 1.58
CA LEU A 123 5.94 -4.32 2.29
C LEU A 123 4.65 -4.30 1.47
N ASN A 124 3.59 -4.89 2.03
CA ASN A 124 2.24 -4.68 1.53
C ASN A 124 1.73 -3.31 2.00
N VAL A 125 1.23 -2.50 1.08
CA VAL A 125 0.59 -1.22 1.40
C VAL A 125 -0.88 -1.28 0.99
N ALA A 126 -1.76 -1.00 1.95
CA ALA A 126 -3.20 -1.05 1.74
C ALA A 126 -3.90 0.17 2.33
N GLY A 127 -5.10 0.48 1.84
CA GLY A 127 -5.91 1.57 2.37
C GLY A 127 -7.20 1.77 1.56
N PRO A 128 -7.94 2.86 1.82
CA PRO A 128 -9.21 3.09 1.14
C PRO A 128 -9.00 3.39 -0.34
N ARG A 129 -10.06 3.10 -1.10
CA ARG A 129 -10.19 3.46 -2.52
C ARG A 129 -10.61 4.91 -2.70
N GLU A 130 -10.37 5.47 -3.88
CA GLU A 130 -10.58 6.90 -4.14
C GLU A 130 -12.04 7.32 -3.91
N SER A 131 -13.01 6.52 -4.36
CA SER A 131 -14.43 6.80 -4.14
C SER A 131 -14.85 6.83 -2.66
N SER A 132 -14.15 6.10 -1.78
CA SER A 132 -14.45 6.10 -0.33
C SER A 132 -13.71 7.20 0.44
N SER A 133 -12.63 7.75 -0.12
CA SER A 133 -11.85 8.81 0.50
C SER A 133 -11.26 9.69 -0.62
N PRO A 134 -12.05 10.63 -1.17
CA PRO A 134 -11.60 11.46 -2.27
C PRO A 134 -10.32 12.24 -1.92
N GLY A 135 -9.34 12.21 -2.82
CA GLY A 135 -8.01 12.79 -2.63
C GLY A 135 -7.00 11.86 -1.95
N ILE A 136 -7.40 10.65 -1.52
CA ILE A 136 -6.50 9.77 -0.76
C ILE A 136 -5.31 9.29 -1.58
N HIS A 137 -5.47 9.08 -2.90
CA HIS A 137 -4.33 8.72 -3.75
C HIS A 137 -3.19 9.73 -3.62
N ARG A 138 -3.49 11.03 -3.81
CA ARG A 138 -2.49 12.10 -3.73
C ARG A 138 -1.83 12.19 -2.36
N LEU A 139 -2.62 12.07 -1.30
CA LEU A 139 -2.15 12.18 0.08
C LEU A 139 -1.26 10.99 0.47
N ALA A 140 -1.70 9.78 0.16
CA ALA A 140 -0.94 8.56 0.37
C ALA A 140 0.35 8.57 -0.44
N HIS A 141 0.31 9.03 -1.69
CA HIS A 141 1.48 9.09 -2.56
C HIS A 141 2.56 10.01 -1.97
N ALA A 142 2.20 11.24 -1.61
CA ALA A 142 3.12 12.18 -0.99
C ALA A 142 3.70 11.66 0.34
N PHE A 143 2.85 11.05 1.17
CA PHE A 143 3.29 10.43 2.43
C PHE A 143 4.27 9.28 2.21
N LEU A 144 3.99 8.40 1.25
CA LEU A 144 4.83 7.24 0.93
C LEU A 144 6.15 7.66 0.30
N LEU A 145 6.18 8.68 -0.57
CA LEU A 145 7.43 9.26 -1.07
C LEU A 145 8.28 9.77 0.09
N ALA A 146 7.68 10.55 1.00
CA ALA A 146 8.39 11.02 2.16
C ALA A 146 8.90 9.87 3.03
N ALA A 147 8.08 8.84 3.27
CA ALA A 147 8.37 7.69 4.14
C ALA A 147 9.44 6.75 3.58
N LEU A 148 9.44 6.50 2.27
CA LEU A 148 10.25 5.47 1.61
C LEU A 148 11.49 6.03 0.91
N ALA A 149 11.60 7.36 0.74
CA ALA A 149 12.77 7.96 0.13
C ALA A 149 14.06 7.58 0.88
N PRO A 150 15.17 7.31 0.15
CA PRO A 150 16.47 7.10 0.79
C PRO A 150 16.85 8.31 1.64
N ALA A 151 17.43 8.06 2.81
CA ALA A 151 17.99 9.12 3.64
C ALA A 151 19.03 9.92 2.83
N GLY A 152 18.70 11.17 2.48
CA GLY A 152 19.58 12.07 1.72
C GLY A 152 19.08 12.51 0.34
N SER A 153 17.90 12.11 -0.13
CA SER A 153 17.30 12.78 -1.29
C SER A 153 16.79 14.17 -0.89
N PRO A 154 17.26 15.27 -1.53
CA PRO A 154 16.65 16.57 -1.29
C PRO A 154 15.20 16.50 -1.74
N ALA A 155 14.28 16.92 -0.86
CA ALA A 155 12.89 17.13 -1.23
C ALA A 155 12.89 17.97 -2.52
N ALA A 156 12.33 17.41 -3.59
CA ALA A 156 12.16 18.11 -4.85
C ALA A 156 11.50 19.46 -4.53
N SER A 157 12.27 20.52 -4.76
CA SER A 157 11.89 21.87 -4.42
C SER A 157 10.98 22.41 -5.53
N ALA A 158 9.77 22.81 -5.10
CA ALA A 158 8.79 23.68 -5.78
C ALA A 158 8.05 23.13 -7.02
#